data_AF-A0A1I8HTJ7-F1
#
_entry.id   AF-A0A1I8HTJ7-F1
#
_cell.length_a   1.000
_cell.length_b   1.000
_cell.length_c   1.000
_cell.angle_alpha   90.00
_cell.angle_beta   90.00
_cell.angle_gamma   90.00
#
_symmetry.space_group_name_H-M   'P 1'
#
loop_
_entity.id
_entity.type
_entity.pdbx_description
1 polymer ?
#
loop_
_entity_poly.entity_id
_entity_poly.type
_entity_poly.pdbx_seq_one_letter_code
_entity_poly.pdbx_strand_id
1 'polypeptide(L)'
;RELADINEALEVYQDTSACLPMIPLGLKETRPLDYEPALADFIEEHYSARRDDYRHCFVELNRLREAARRPLRSEQGVADIFVYLNHLWYLDRRFFAPWRSHSLFFHWFDSFTGVAFTQRSLAFEKACMAYNLAAVCSQLALSSARQQPEAALKWLLRSWGAILFVAENYTNAPSMDMKSAVLEMTANLLRAQAYECQYQLDYQQQQPSQQPQSKPNSIQGLAEFYLVRAQAAEFISDVFNNVDTRLSGDILRYSDFIPDTWLTLVQLKTNYFKGLARLALANFMVDALALSGTAVPVAEVVTRLTEVLLARNSRKPTTSGELRAFARLYAAEAMSCFEEAIRLMSLNKKLSDLAVCSNTLNRLHSKARTLHMDIELEPSAQLVSFYSSGIRARIGRALSPDEPNFHRHPVQDLFTALGPIGFFNSRNAWSQPREIRLHRGEGDGGGSGSFGFSLAGEAPVTVAS
;
A
#
# COMPACT_ATOMS: atom_id res chain seq x y z
N ARG A 1 15.90 8.08 -17.86
CA ARG A 1 16.01 6.65 -18.23
C ARG A 1 16.59 5.84 -17.07
N GLU A 2 17.71 6.25 -16.45
CA GLU A 2 18.27 5.55 -15.26
C GLU A 2 17.29 5.34 -14.09
N LEU A 3 16.45 6.31 -13.74
CA LEU A 3 15.45 6.14 -12.66
C LEU A 3 14.30 5.20 -13.01
N ALA A 4 13.88 5.18 -14.27
CA ALA A 4 12.92 4.18 -14.75
C ALA A 4 13.54 2.78 -14.64
N ASP A 5 14.81 2.63 -15.01
CA ASP A 5 15.51 1.35 -14.87
C ASP A 5 15.59 0.85 -13.42
N ILE A 6 15.78 1.76 -12.45
CA ILE A 6 15.76 1.45 -11.02
C ILE A 6 14.33 1.08 -10.55
N ASN A 7 13.31 1.81 -10.98
CA ASN A 7 11.91 1.54 -10.62
C ASN A 7 11.35 0.25 -11.29
N GLU A 8 12.03 -0.24 -12.32
CA GLU A 8 11.75 -1.51 -12.99
C GLU A 8 12.57 -2.68 -12.44
N ALA A 9 13.54 -2.41 -11.56
CA ALA A 9 14.39 -3.44 -10.97
C ALA A 9 13.61 -4.17 -9.85
N LEU A 10 12.72 -5.09 -10.27
CA LEU A 10 11.83 -5.81 -9.35
C LEU A 10 12.63 -6.65 -8.33
N GLU A 11 13.81 -7.16 -8.68
CA GLU A 11 14.60 -8.05 -7.82
C GLU A 11 15.27 -7.36 -6.61
N VAL A 12 15.35 -6.03 -6.60
CA VAL A 12 16.15 -5.30 -5.59
C VAL A 12 15.64 -5.55 -4.17
N TYR A 13 14.33 -5.72 -4.01
CA TYR A 13 13.68 -5.79 -2.70
C TYR A 13 12.99 -7.12 -2.43
N GLN A 14 13.06 -8.09 -3.33
CA GLN A 14 12.35 -9.34 -3.18
C GLN A 14 13.14 -10.51 -3.75
N ASP A 15 12.94 -11.67 -3.12
CA ASP A 15 13.46 -12.91 -3.63
C ASP A 15 12.52 -13.45 -4.73
N THR A 16 12.92 -13.26 -5.99
CA THR A 16 12.20 -13.67 -7.19
C THR A 16 12.38 -15.16 -7.52
N SER A 17 12.71 -16.03 -6.56
CA SER A 17 12.89 -17.46 -6.83
C SER A 17 11.62 -18.32 -6.66
N ALA A 18 10.59 -17.84 -5.95
CA ALA A 18 9.44 -18.68 -5.56
C ALA A 18 8.04 -18.09 -5.82
N CYS A 19 7.87 -16.77 -5.79
CA CYS A 19 6.59 -16.09 -6.03
C CYS A 19 6.69 -15.10 -7.19
N LEU A 20 5.56 -14.81 -7.86
CA LEU A 20 5.51 -13.72 -8.84
C LEU A 20 5.89 -12.39 -8.16
N PRO A 21 6.69 -11.54 -8.82
CA PRO A 21 7.18 -10.32 -8.20
C PRO A 21 6.05 -9.33 -7.92
N MET A 22 6.23 -8.49 -6.91
CA MET A 22 5.42 -7.31 -6.62
C MET A 22 6.17 -6.04 -7.01
N ILE A 23 5.44 -4.96 -7.13
CA ILE A 23 5.92 -3.63 -7.50
C ILE A 23 6.19 -2.82 -6.21
N PRO A 24 7.45 -2.40 -5.96
CA PRO A 24 7.80 -1.44 -4.92
C PRO A 24 7.55 0.00 -5.39
N LEU A 25 7.42 0.94 -4.44
CA LEU A 25 7.56 2.36 -4.75
C LEU A 25 9.02 2.79 -4.59
N GLY A 26 9.48 3.63 -5.52
CA GLY A 26 10.75 4.33 -5.43
C GLY A 26 10.73 5.40 -4.34
N LEU A 27 11.88 5.62 -3.68
CA LEU A 27 12.03 6.75 -2.75
C LEU A 27 12.16 8.04 -3.54
N LYS A 28 11.56 9.12 -3.04
CA LYS A 28 11.93 10.48 -3.44
C LYS A 28 13.26 10.83 -2.81
N GLU A 29 14.13 11.45 -3.59
CA GLU A 29 15.40 11.96 -3.10
C GLU A 29 15.28 13.44 -2.71
N THR A 30 16.15 13.89 -1.80
CA THR A 30 16.24 15.31 -1.43
C THR A 30 17.68 15.71 -1.13
N ARG A 31 17.99 17.00 -1.22
CA ARG A 31 19.31 17.55 -0.92
C ARG A 31 19.51 17.78 0.59
N PRO A 32 20.77 17.88 1.06
CA PRO A 32 21.07 18.42 2.38
C PRO A 32 20.44 19.78 2.57
N LEU A 33 19.96 20.02 3.79
CA LEU A 33 19.31 21.24 4.22
C LEU A 33 19.78 21.53 5.64
N ASP A 34 20.07 22.79 5.89
CA ASP A 34 20.35 23.28 7.24
C ASP A 34 19.26 24.27 7.65
N TYR A 35 18.59 23.99 8.77
CA TYR A 35 17.54 24.85 9.30
C TYR A 35 18.07 26.12 9.98
N GLU A 36 19.26 26.08 10.56
CA GLU A 36 19.76 27.14 11.44
C GLU A 36 19.86 28.49 10.72
N PRO A 37 20.49 28.62 9.53
CA PRO A 37 20.65 29.91 8.87
C PRO A 37 19.33 30.57 8.47
N ALA A 38 18.27 29.79 8.26
CA ALA A 38 16.98 30.30 7.81
C ALA A 38 16.03 30.68 8.95
N LEU A 39 16.22 30.08 10.13
CA LEU A 39 15.29 30.17 11.25
C LEU A 39 15.87 30.85 12.49
N ALA A 40 17.20 30.88 12.66
CA ALA A 40 17.85 31.47 13.83
C ALA A 40 17.53 32.97 14.00
N ASP A 41 17.53 33.73 12.90
CA ASP A 41 17.17 35.16 12.94
C ASP A 41 15.74 35.39 13.45
N PHE A 42 14.82 34.46 13.16
CA PHE A 42 13.45 34.55 13.66
C PHE A 42 13.37 34.42 15.19
N ILE A 43 14.27 33.66 15.81
CA ILE A 43 14.32 33.51 17.27
C ILE A 43 14.60 34.87 17.92
N GLU A 44 15.56 35.61 17.39
CA GLU A 44 15.89 36.94 17.93
C GLU A 44 14.81 37.97 17.61
N GLU A 45 14.36 38.03 16.35
CA GLU A 45 13.42 39.05 15.92
C GLU A 45 12.02 38.89 16.52
N HIS A 46 11.51 37.66 16.61
CA HIS A 46 10.14 37.39 17.04
C HIS A 46 10.03 37.04 18.51
N TYR A 47 10.93 36.18 19.00
CA TYR A 47 10.90 35.70 20.38
C TYR A 47 11.78 36.52 21.32
N SER A 48 12.62 37.43 20.80
CA SER A 48 13.59 38.21 21.60
C SER A 48 14.50 37.31 22.45
N ALA A 49 14.75 36.10 21.98
CA ALA A 49 15.63 35.12 22.62
C ALA A 49 16.97 35.04 21.88
N ARG A 50 18.03 34.61 22.56
CA ARG A 50 19.36 34.52 21.95
C ARG A 50 19.43 33.31 21.02
N ARG A 51 19.91 33.49 19.78
CA ARG A 51 20.02 32.38 18.82
C ARG A 51 20.91 31.23 19.32
N ASP A 52 21.99 31.56 20.04
CA ASP A 52 22.99 30.60 20.51
C ASP A 52 22.40 29.54 21.45
N ASP A 53 21.37 29.91 22.23
CA ASP A 53 20.72 29.01 23.18
C ASP A 53 20.02 27.83 22.49
N TYR A 54 19.66 28.00 21.20
CA TYR A 54 18.90 27.01 20.41
C TYR A 54 19.75 26.28 19.36
N ARG A 55 21.06 26.53 19.30
CA ARG A 55 21.95 25.88 18.33
C ARG A 55 21.90 24.35 18.41
N HIS A 56 21.85 23.81 19.62
CA HIS A 56 21.73 22.37 19.85
C HIS A 56 20.42 21.77 19.30
N CYS A 57 19.33 22.54 19.33
CA CYS A 57 18.04 22.14 18.76
C CYS A 57 18.15 22.00 17.23
N PHE A 58 18.83 22.92 16.55
CA PHE A 58 19.04 22.85 15.11
C PHE A 58 19.95 21.69 14.71
N VAL A 59 21.02 21.44 15.47
CA VAL A 59 21.89 20.27 15.25
C VAL A 59 21.07 18.97 15.31
N GLU A 60 20.21 18.82 16.32
CA GLU A 60 19.37 17.64 16.45
C GLU A 60 18.31 17.55 15.34
N LEU A 61 17.64 18.64 14.99
CA LEU A 61 16.67 18.68 13.89
C LEU A 61 17.31 18.28 12.55
N ASN A 62 18.50 18.79 12.25
CA ASN A 62 19.28 18.43 11.06
C ASN A 62 19.66 16.95 11.09
N ARG A 63 20.08 16.41 12.25
CA ARG A 63 20.39 14.97 12.41
C ARG A 63 19.17 14.09 12.12
N LEU A 64 18.00 14.46 12.66
CA LEU A 64 16.75 13.73 12.46
C LEU A 64 16.33 13.75 10.98
N ARG A 65 16.46 14.90 10.31
CA ARG A 65 16.22 15.00 8.86
C ARG A 65 17.15 14.10 8.07
N GLU A 66 18.45 14.08 8.40
CA GLU A 66 19.43 13.24 7.71
C GLU A 66 19.13 11.74 7.85
N ALA A 67 18.69 11.30 9.04
CA ALA A 67 18.21 9.94 9.26
C ALA A 67 16.95 9.63 8.42
N ALA A 68 15.94 10.50 8.47
CA ALA A 68 14.68 10.31 7.75
C ALA A 68 14.84 10.37 6.22
N ARG A 69 15.80 11.15 5.71
CA ARG A 69 16.09 11.24 4.27
C ARG A 69 16.68 9.95 3.69
N ARG A 70 17.50 9.24 4.49
CA ARG A 70 18.16 7.99 4.09
C ARG A 70 17.66 6.86 4.98
N PRO A 71 16.35 6.54 4.92
CA PRO A 71 15.77 5.61 5.87
C PRO A 71 16.35 4.22 5.69
N LEU A 72 16.63 3.56 6.81
CA LEU A 72 16.92 2.14 6.80
C LEU A 72 15.68 1.35 6.34
N ARG A 73 15.89 0.25 5.62
CA ARG A 73 14.83 -0.68 5.26
C ARG A 73 14.53 -1.60 6.44
N SER A 74 14.02 -1.01 7.52
CA SER A 74 13.69 -1.67 8.78
C SER A 74 12.60 -0.90 9.52
N GLU A 75 12.07 -1.47 10.59
CA GLU A 75 11.14 -0.75 11.48
C GLU A 75 11.74 0.55 12.04
N GLN A 76 13.07 0.56 12.27
CA GLN A 76 13.76 1.76 12.74
C GLN A 76 13.72 2.89 11.70
N GLY A 77 13.94 2.59 10.41
CA GLY A 77 13.88 3.62 9.38
C GLY A 77 12.47 4.18 9.18
N VAL A 78 11.43 3.36 9.39
CA VAL A 78 10.04 3.82 9.46
C VAL A 78 9.84 4.76 10.66
N ALA A 79 10.38 4.39 11.82
CA ALA A 79 10.31 5.22 13.03
C ALA A 79 11.05 6.56 12.85
N ASP A 80 12.23 6.58 12.21
CA ASP A 80 13.01 7.80 11.96
C ASP A 80 12.22 8.80 11.11
N ILE A 81 11.48 8.32 10.11
CA ILE A 81 10.57 9.15 9.30
C ILE A 81 9.44 9.74 10.17
N PHE A 82 8.79 8.92 11.00
CA PHE A 82 7.73 9.40 11.89
C PHE A 82 8.23 10.44 12.90
N VAL A 83 9.38 10.19 13.52
CA VAL A 83 10.01 11.11 14.48
C VAL A 83 10.24 12.47 13.80
N TYR A 84 10.85 12.47 12.62
CA TYR A 84 11.08 13.72 11.89
C TYR A 84 9.77 14.42 11.49
N LEU A 85 8.77 13.70 10.95
CA LEU A 85 7.45 14.26 10.63
C LEU A 85 6.78 14.91 11.85
N ASN A 86 6.89 14.28 13.04
CA ASN A 86 6.37 14.83 14.28
C ASN A 86 7.10 16.11 14.70
N HIS A 87 8.41 16.20 14.50
CA HIS A 87 9.14 17.46 14.71
C HIS A 87 8.73 18.55 13.71
N LEU A 88 8.43 18.21 12.45
CA LEU A 88 7.91 19.18 11.48
C LEU A 88 6.55 19.74 11.92
N TRP A 89 5.74 19.00 12.68
CA TRP A 89 4.49 19.52 13.26
C TRP A 89 4.76 20.65 14.27
N TYR A 90 5.73 20.46 15.17
CA TYR A 90 6.14 21.50 16.12
C TYR A 90 6.77 22.69 15.40
N LEU A 91 7.66 22.42 14.44
CA LEU A 91 8.38 23.45 13.69
C LEU A 91 7.42 24.41 12.98
N ASP A 92 6.36 23.87 12.36
CA ASP A 92 5.29 24.64 11.71
C ASP A 92 4.72 25.72 12.66
N ARG A 93 4.38 25.29 13.88
CA ARG A 93 3.77 26.15 14.91
C ARG A 93 4.75 27.13 15.55
N ARG A 94 6.05 26.91 15.40
CA ARG A 94 7.14 27.69 16.04
C ARG A 94 7.81 28.68 15.09
N PHE A 95 7.82 28.42 13.79
CA PHE A 95 8.59 29.23 12.84
C PHE A 95 7.81 29.66 11.59
N PHE A 96 6.76 28.93 11.20
CA PHE A 96 6.09 29.15 9.91
C PHE A 96 4.86 30.05 10.08
N ALA A 97 5.11 31.34 10.26
CA ALA A 97 4.06 32.35 10.31
C ALA A 97 3.57 32.74 8.90
N PRO A 98 2.25 32.85 8.64
CA PRO A 98 1.72 33.27 7.33
C PRO A 98 2.22 34.64 6.85
N TRP A 99 2.62 35.51 7.76
CA TRP A 99 3.07 36.88 7.48
C TRP A 99 4.58 37.05 7.36
N ARG A 100 5.37 36.00 7.57
CA ARG A 100 6.83 36.05 7.46
C ARG A 100 7.30 35.01 6.47
N SER A 101 8.13 35.47 5.54
CA SER A 101 8.81 34.59 4.60
C SER A 101 10.18 34.19 5.17
N HIS A 102 10.55 32.91 5.07
CA HIS A 102 11.84 32.36 5.55
C HIS A 102 12.77 31.98 4.38
N SER A 103 14.08 32.02 4.54
CA SER A 103 15.02 31.67 3.45
C SER A 103 15.18 30.15 3.21
N LEU A 104 14.46 29.30 3.95
CA LEU A 104 14.50 27.84 3.80
C LEU A 104 13.86 27.34 2.50
N PHE A 105 14.58 26.49 1.76
CA PHE A 105 14.10 25.85 0.53
C PHE A 105 14.23 24.32 0.61
N PHE A 106 13.13 23.62 0.39
CA PHE A 106 13.07 22.17 0.31
C PHE A 106 13.21 21.73 -1.14
N HIS A 107 14.29 21.00 -1.42
CA HIS A 107 14.60 20.46 -2.75
C HIS A 107 14.31 18.97 -2.80
N TRP A 108 13.35 18.54 -3.61
CA TRP A 108 12.97 17.14 -3.77
C TRP A 108 12.99 16.72 -5.23
N PHE A 109 13.29 15.46 -5.48
CA PHE A 109 13.25 14.86 -6.80
C PHE A 109 12.03 13.96 -6.91
N ASP A 110 11.34 14.04 -8.05
CA ASP A 110 10.22 13.18 -8.39
C ASP A 110 10.68 11.72 -8.55
N SER A 111 9.98 10.77 -7.91
CA SER A 111 10.41 9.37 -7.86
C SER A 111 10.31 8.64 -9.20
N PHE A 112 9.47 9.11 -10.14
CA PHE A 112 9.32 8.52 -11.47
C PHE A 112 10.23 9.17 -12.52
N THR A 113 10.32 10.50 -12.49
CA THR A 113 10.94 11.31 -13.55
C THR A 113 12.32 11.84 -13.17
N GLY A 114 12.65 11.92 -11.87
CA GLY A 114 13.86 12.56 -11.37
C GLY A 114 13.87 14.09 -11.46
N VAL A 115 12.77 14.71 -11.91
CA VAL A 115 12.69 16.17 -12.02
C VAL A 115 12.73 16.79 -10.62
N ALA A 116 13.58 17.80 -10.47
CA ALA A 116 13.75 18.53 -9.22
C ALA A 116 12.64 19.57 -9.03
N PHE A 117 12.07 19.60 -7.83
CA PHE A 117 11.13 20.62 -7.38
C PHE A 117 11.68 21.31 -6.13
N THR A 118 11.56 22.62 -6.10
CA THR A 118 12.02 23.44 -4.98
C THR A 118 10.85 24.26 -4.46
N GLN A 119 10.53 24.11 -3.17
CA GLN A 119 9.50 24.91 -2.52
C GLN A 119 9.94 25.40 -1.15
N ARG A 120 9.37 26.52 -0.70
CA ARG A 120 9.51 27.02 0.68
C ARG A 120 8.47 26.39 1.63
N SER A 121 7.45 25.73 1.09
CA SER A 121 6.34 25.19 1.87
C SER A 121 6.79 24.03 2.76
N LEU A 122 6.55 24.13 4.07
CA LEU A 122 6.75 23.01 4.99
C LEU A 122 5.79 21.85 4.70
N ALA A 123 4.59 22.14 4.19
CA ALA A 123 3.66 21.11 3.75
C ALA A 123 4.24 20.26 2.61
N PHE A 124 5.07 20.85 1.73
CA PHE A 124 5.75 20.11 0.68
C PHE A 124 6.80 19.13 1.24
N GLU A 125 7.59 19.53 2.23
CA GLU A 125 8.51 18.63 2.95
C GLU A 125 7.75 17.48 3.62
N LYS A 126 6.67 17.79 4.35
CA LYS A 126 5.81 16.79 5.02
C LYS A 126 5.21 15.79 4.03
N ALA A 127 4.71 16.28 2.89
CA ALA A 127 4.13 15.46 1.84
C ALA A 127 5.16 14.48 1.23
N CYS A 128 6.34 14.98 0.87
CA CYS A 128 7.40 14.16 0.28
C CYS A 128 7.92 13.11 1.27
N MET A 129 8.03 13.48 2.54
CA MET A 129 8.46 12.56 3.59
C MET A 129 7.40 11.48 3.90
N ALA A 130 6.11 11.84 3.90
CA ALA A 130 5.02 10.88 4.00
C ALA A 130 4.92 9.94 2.78
N TYR A 131 5.25 10.43 1.58
CA TYR A 131 5.42 9.55 0.41
C TYR A 131 6.56 8.54 0.63
N ASN A 132 7.71 9.00 1.14
CA ASN A 132 8.83 8.10 1.45
C ASN A 132 8.48 7.07 2.53
N LEU A 133 7.64 7.41 3.51
CA LEU A 133 7.08 6.45 4.46
C LEU A 133 6.33 5.32 3.73
N ALA A 134 5.49 5.66 2.75
CA ALA A 134 4.80 4.66 1.94
C ALA A 134 5.79 3.79 1.15
N ALA A 135 6.81 4.42 0.56
CA ALA A 135 7.81 3.71 -0.23
C ALA A 135 8.63 2.72 0.59
N VAL A 136 9.14 3.12 1.76
CA VAL A 136 9.87 2.19 2.67
C VAL A 136 8.96 1.04 3.11
N CYS A 137 7.69 1.31 3.44
CA CYS A 137 6.74 0.26 3.79
C CYS A 137 6.53 -0.73 2.63
N SER A 138 6.42 -0.25 1.39
CA SER A 138 6.29 -1.14 0.22
C SER A 138 7.54 -2.03 0.05
N GLN A 139 8.74 -1.47 0.21
CA GLN A 139 10.00 -2.20 0.07
C GLN A 139 10.17 -3.26 1.18
N LEU A 140 9.76 -2.94 2.42
CA LEU A 140 9.73 -3.89 3.53
C LEU A 140 8.75 -5.04 3.29
N ALA A 141 7.58 -4.75 2.73
CA ALA A 141 6.61 -5.79 2.41
C ALA A 141 7.19 -6.83 1.45
N LEU A 142 7.81 -6.35 0.37
CA LEU A 142 8.44 -7.19 -0.66
C LEU A 142 9.56 -8.06 -0.08
N SER A 143 10.37 -7.51 0.81
CA SER A 143 11.45 -8.27 1.47
C SER A 143 10.92 -9.40 2.37
N SER A 144 9.69 -9.24 2.87
CA SER A 144 9.04 -10.20 3.78
C SER A 144 8.10 -11.17 3.06
N ALA A 145 7.67 -10.88 1.83
CA ALA A 145 6.55 -11.55 1.14
C ALA A 145 6.70 -13.08 1.05
N ARG A 146 7.93 -13.57 0.86
CA ARG A 146 8.21 -15.01 0.80
C ARG A 146 8.13 -15.70 2.15
N GLN A 147 8.81 -15.15 3.16
CA GLN A 147 9.05 -15.84 4.43
C GLN A 147 7.96 -15.57 5.47
N GLN A 148 7.41 -14.35 5.44
CA GLN A 148 6.46 -13.83 6.41
C GLN A 148 5.36 -13.07 5.68
N PRO A 149 4.47 -13.76 4.94
CA PRO A 149 3.38 -13.12 4.20
C PRO A 149 2.43 -12.29 5.09
N GLU A 150 2.31 -12.62 6.39
CA GLU A 150 1.55 -11.81 7.37
C GLU A 150 2.22 -10.46 7.62
N ALA A 151 3.55 -10.46 7.76
CA ALA A 151 4.32 -9.23 7.88
C ALA A 151 4.26 -8.41 6.59
N ALA A 152 4.36 -9.07 5.43
CA ALA A 152 4.24 -8.41 4.13
C ALA A 152 2.88 -7.74 3.95
N LEU A 153 1.79 -8.42 4.32
CA LEU A 153 0.45 -7.84 4.32
C LEU A 153 0.40 -6.59 5.21
N LYS A 154 0.89 -6.67 6.47
CA LYS A 154 0.92 -5.53 7.39
C LYS A 154 1.65 -4.32 6.81
N TRP A 155 2.80 -4.55 6.17
CA TRP A 155 3.58 -3.49 5.52
C TRP A 155 2.88 -2.89 4.30
N LEU A 156 2.19 -3.70 3.49
CA LEU A 156 1.37 -3.20 2.37
C LEU A 156 0.19 -2.37 2.85
N LEU A 157 -0.50 -2.76 3.93
CA LEU A 157 -1.60 -1.97 4.50
C LEU A 157 -1.12 -0.60 5.00
N ARG A 158 0.07 -0.55 5.62
CA ARG A 158 0.72 0.70 6.03
C ARG A 158 1.14 1.57 4.85
N SER A 159 1.70 0.95 3.80
CA SER A 159 2.06 1.65 2.57
C SER A 159 0.84 2.26 1.89
N TRP A 160 -0.25 1.48 1.78
CA TRP A 160 -1.52 1.92 1.22
C TRP A 160 -2.11 3.09 2.01
N GLY A 161 -2.15 3.00 3.35
CA GLY A 161 -2.63 4.09 4.19
C GLY A 161 -1.79 5.34 4.10
N ALA A 162 -0.46 5.22 3.99
CA ALA A 162 0.42 6.38 3.81
C ALA A 162 0.20 7.10 2.47
N ILE A 163 -0.02 6.37 1.35
CA ILE A 163 -0.35 7.01 0.07
C ILE A 163 -1.70 7.72 0.11
N LEU A 164 -2.73 7.11 0.71
CA LEU A 164 -4.03 7.75 0.88
C LEU A 164 -3.93 9.02 1.73
N PHE A 165 -3.22 8.94 2.86
CA PHE A 165 -2.93 10.10 3.70
C PHE A 165 -2.30 11.23 2.89
N VAL A 166 -1.35 10.91 2.01
CA VAL A 166 -0.73 11.91 1.12
C VAL A 166 -1.76 12.51 0.15
N ALA A 167 -2.57 11.68 -0.51
CA ALA A 167 -3.56 12.11 -1.49
C ALA A 167 -4.63 13.04 -0.89
N GLU A 168 -5.04 12.77 0.35
CA GLU A 168 -6.10 13.51 1.03
C GLU A 168 -5.60 14.82 1.65
N ASN A 169 -4.37 14.83 2.17
CA ASN A 169 -3.83 15.98 2.92
C ASN A 169 -3.00 16.95 2.05
N TYR A 170 -2.51 16.52 0.89
CA TYR A 170 -1.58 17.33 0.07
C TYR A 170 -1.98 17.39 -1.42
N THR A 171 -3.15 17.99 -1.68
CA THR A 171 -3.78 18.02 -3.02
C THR A 171 -3.05 18.88 -4.08
N ASN A 172 -2.23 19.84 -3.66
CA ASN A 172 -1.60 20.83 -4.54
C ASN A 172 -0.12 20.52 -4.85
N ALA A 173 0.29 19.25 -4.77
CA ALA A 173 1.69 18.88 -5.00
C ALA A 173 2.12 19.12 -6.46
N PRO A 174 3.33 19.69 -6.67
CA PRO A 174 3.78 20.09 -8.00
C PRO A 174 4.26 18.91 -8.86
N SER A 175 4.82 17.87 -8.22
CA SER A 175 5.49 16.75 -8.87
C SER A 175 4.51 15.70 -9.41
N MET A 176 4.99 14.87 -10.35
CA MET A 176 4.18 13.90 -11.09
C MET A 176 3.78 12.71 -10.22
N ASP A 177 4.72 12.21 -9.43
CA ASP A 177 4.54 11.16 -8.42
C ASP A 177 3.47 11.46 -7.38
N MET A 178 3.14 12.74 -7.19
CA MET A 178 2.20 13.25 -6.20
C MET A 178 0.92 13.81 -6.83
N LYS A 179 0.70 13.63 -8.13
CA LYS A 179 -0.58 13.99 -8.75
C LYS A 179 -1.67 13.07 -8.24
N SER A 180 -2.86 13.63 -7.98
CA SER A 180 -4.01 12.90 -7.45
C SER A 180 -4.29 11.58 -8.20
N ALA A 181 -4.31 11.59 -9.53
CA ALA A 181 -4.54 10.39 -10.32
C ALA A 181 -3.41 9.33 -10.21
N VAL A 182 -2.16 9.77 -10.02
CA VAL A 182 -1.00 8.87 -9.83
C VAL A 182 -1.01 8.27 -8.42
N LEU A 183 -1.33 9.07 -7.40
CA LEU A 183 -1.51 8.58 -6.03
C LEU A 183 -2.68 7.60 -5.92
N GLU A 184 -3.80 7.88 -6.60
CA GLU A 184 -4.94 6.97 -6.63
C GLU A 184 -4.61 5.64 -7.32
N MET A 185 -3.91 5.68 -8.47
CA MET A 185 -3.41 4.47 -9.11
C MET A 185 -2.47 3.69 -8.17
N THR A 186 -1.53 4.39 -7.54
CA THR A 186 -0.56 3.77 -6.62
C THR A 186 -1.24 3.14 -5.41
N ALA A 187 -2.26 3.80 -4.84
CA ALA A 187 -3.06 3.26 -3.75
C ALA A 187 -3.79 1.97 -4.17
N ASN A 188 -4.38 1.94 -5.37
CA ASN A 188 -5.05 0.74 -5.88
C ASN A 188 -4.06 -0.39 -6.19
N LEU A 189 -2.85 -0.07 -6.66
CA LEU A 189 -1.78 -1.04 -6.82
C LEU A 189 -1.37 -1.68 -5.48
N LEU A 190 -1.10 -0.87 -4.46
CA LEU A 190 -0.76 -1.37 -3.13
C LEU A 190 -1.89 -2.22 -2.52
N ARG A 191 -3.14 -1.80 -2.73
CA ARG A 191 -4.33 -2.57 -2.35
C ARG A 191 -4.40 -3.92 -3.07
N ALA A 192 -4.14 -3.96 -4.38
CA ALA A 192 -4.14 -5.20 -5.16
C ALA A 192 -3.10 -6.20 -4.62
N GLN A 193 -1.89 -5.72 -4.35
CA GLN A 193 -0.81 -6.52 -3.77
C GLN A 193 -1.12 -6.99 -2.35
N ALA A 194 -1.81 -6.18 -1.53
CA ALA A 194 -2.26 -6.60 -0.21
C ALA A 194 -3.25 -7.77 -0.30
N TYR A 195 -4.19 -7.73 -1.25
CA TYR A 195 -5.11 -8.85 -1.47
C TYR A 195 -4.42 -10.08 -2.06
N GLU A 196 -3.39 -9.91 -2.89
CA GLU A 196 -2.51 -11.01 -3.31
C GLU A 196 -1.81 -11.66 -2.10
N CYS A 197 -1.24 -10.89 -1.16
CA CYS A 197 -0.67 -11.44 0.08
C CYS A 197 -1.73 -12.17 0.92
N GLN A 198 -2.92 -11.60 1.07
CA GLN A 198 -4.02 -12.25 1.80
C GLN A 198 -4.41 -13.60 1.16
N TYR A 199 -4.46 -13.66 -0.17
CA TYR A 199 -4.73 -14.91 -0.89
C TYR A 199 -3.64 -15.96 -0.67
N GLN A 200 -2.38 -15.53 -0.64
CA GLN A 200 -1.26 -16.41 -0.33
C GLN A 200 -1.37 -17.00 1.08
N LEU A 201 -1.74 -16.16 2.06
CA LEU A 201 -1.99 -16.58 3.45
C LEU A 201 -3.12 -17.61 3.55
N ASP A 202 -4.26 -17.31 2.95
CA ASP A 202 -5.47 -18.11 3.12
C ASP A 202 -5.41 -19.44 2.34
N TYR A 203 -4.72 -19.47 1.20
CA TYR A 203 -4.88 -20.56 0.22
C TYR A 203 -3.58 -21.16 -0.32
N GLN A 204 -2.43 -20.52 -0.16
CA GLN A 204 -1.15 -21.01 -0.71
C GLN A 204 -0.13 -21.43 0.34
N GLN A 205 -0.31 -21.11 1.63
CA GLN A 205 0.55 -21.66 2.68
C GLN A 205 0.40 -23.18 2.79
N GLN A 206 1.26 -23.91 2.08
CA GLN A 206 1.80 -25.16 2.58
C GLN A 206 2.89 -24.79 3.56
N GLN A 207 2.57 -24.79 4.86
CA GLN A 207 3.66 -24.80 5.83
C GLN A 207 4.51 -26.04 5.58
N PRO A 208 5.85 -25.93 5.53
CA PRO A 208 6.73 -27.09 5.29
C PRO A 208 6.56 -28.22 6.33
N SER A 209 5.90 -27.93 7.45
CA SER A 209 5.54 -28.85 8.54
C SER A 209 4.13 -29.44 8.45
N GLN A 210 3.28 -29.03 7.50
CA GLN A 210 1.93 -29.57 7.32
C GLN A 210 1.87 -30.49 6.12
N GLN A 211 1.38 -31.71 6.33
CA GLN A 211 1.06 -32.64 5.25
C GLN A 211 0.16 -31.95 4.22
N PRO A 212 0.26 -32.31 2.91
CA PRO A 212 -0.65 -31.79 1.91
C PRO A 212 -2.08 -31.96 2.42
N GLN A 213 -2.86 -30.87 2.50
CA GLN A 213 -4.26 -30.96 2.91
C GLN A 213 -4.91 -32.07 2.08
N SER A 214 -5.28 -33.17 2.73
CA SER A 214 -5.95 -34.28 2.08
C SER A 214 -7.20 -33.73 1.41
N LYS A 215 -7.40 -34.02 0.13
CA LYS A 215 -8.58 -33.56 -0.60
C LYS A 215 -9.85 -33.94 0.22
N PRO A 216 -10.77 -32.99 0.45
CA PRO A 216 -12.02 -33.29 1.15
C PRO A 216 -12.78 -34.42 0.46
N ASN A 217 -13.42 -35.28 1.25
CA ASN A 217 -14.19 -36.44 0.77
C ASN A 217 -15.70 -36.16 0.66
N SER A 218 -16.12 -34.89 0.66
CA SER A 218 -17.51 -34.46 0.53
C SER A 218 -17.62 -33.30 -0.46
N ILE A 219 -18.77 -33.18 -1.14
CA ILE A 219 -19.02 -32.08 -2.09
C ILE A 219 -18.97 -30.73 -1.38
N GLN A 220 -19.52 -30.65 -0.16
CA GLN A 220 -19.42 -29.46 0.67
C GLN A 220 -17.96 -29.07 0.95
N GLY A 221 -17.13 -30.02 1.38
CA GLY A 221 -15.73 -29.75 1.67
C GLY A 221 -14.95 -29.37 0.42
N LEU A 222 -15.23 -30.00 -0.73
CA LEU A 222 -14.64 -29.61 -2.01
C LEU A 222 -15.07 -28.20 -2.43
N ALA A 223 -16.32 -27.81 -2.17
CA ALA A 223 -16.82 -26.47 -2.47
C ALA A 223 -16.10 -25.41 -1.63
N GLU A 224 -15.96 -25.65 -0.32
CA GLU A 224 -15.20 -24.78 0.60
C GLU A 224 -13.72 -24.69 0.20
N PHE A 225 -13.14 -25.78 -0.31
CA PHE A 225 -11.76 -25.82 -0.74
C PHE A 225 -11.52 -25.10 -2.09
N TYR A 226 -12.35 -25.34 -3.11
CA TYR A 226 -12.12 -24.82 -4.46
C TYR A 226 -12.92 -23.57 -4.80
N LEU A 227 -14.20 -23.51 -4.47
CA LEU A 227 -15.08 -22.42 -4.94
C LEU A 227 -14.76 -21.11 -4.20
N VAL A 228 -14.44 -21.16 -2.91
CA VAL A 228 -13.98 -19.99 -2.15
C VAL A 228 -12.69 -19.43 -2.77
N ARG A 229 -11.75 -20.30 -3.13
CA ARG A 229 -10.51 -19.92 -3.85
C ARG A 229 -10.80 -19.31 -5.21
N ALA A 230 -11.78 -19.85 -5.93
CA ALA A 230 -12.17 -19.34 -7.24
C ALA A 230 -12.72 -17.91 -7.12
N GLN A 231 -13.62 -17.66 -6.17
CA GLN A 231 -14.20 -16.33 -5.94
C GLN A 231 -13.14 -15.31 -5.49
N ALA A 232 -12.21 -15.73 -4.62
CA ALA A 232 -11.14 -14.87 -4.13
C ALA A 232 -10.15 -14.52 -5.25
N ALA A 233 -9.79 -15.50 -6.09
CA ALA A 233 -8.94 -15.25 -7.24
C ALA A 233 -9.62 -14.34 -8.28
N GLU A 234 -10.91 -14.53 -8.56
CA GLU A 234 -11.65 -13.62 -9.46
C GLU A 234 -11.69 -12.19 -8.90
N PHE A 235 -11.93 -12.03 -7.59
CA PHE A 235 -11.88 -10.73 -6.93
C PHE A 235 -10.51 -10.04 -7.09
N ILE A 236 -9.41 -10.78 -6.93
CA ILE A 236 -8.07 -10.20 -7.07
C ILE A 236 -7.79 -9.83 -8.53
N SER A 237 -8.23 -10.66 -9.48
CA SER A 237 -8.20 -10.31 -10.91
C SER A 237 -8.93 -8.99 -11.16
N ASP A 238 -10.13 -8.79 -10.61
CA ASP A 238 -10.89 -7.55 -10.76
C ASP A 238 -10.17 -6.34 -10.15
N VAL A 239 -9.52 -6.51 -8.99
CA VAL A 239 -8.76 -5.44 -8.34
C VAL A 239 -7.52 -5.06 -9.17
N PHE A 240 -6.77 -6.02 -9.74
CA PHE A 240 -5.68 -5.70 -10.67
C PHE A 240 -6.19 -5.09 -11.99
N ASN A 241 -7.32 -5.57 -12.51
CA ASN A 241 -7.94 -4.98 -13.70
C ASN A 241 -8.38 -3.53 -13.48
N ASN A 242 -8.78 -3.16 -12.25
CA ASN A 242 -9.04 -1.76 -11.88
C ASN A 242 -7.76 -0.91 -11.99
N VAL A 243 -6.61 -1.45 -11.58
CA VAL A 243 -5.31 -0.78 -11.73
C VAL A 243 -4.94 -0.63 -13.22
N ASP A 244 -5.13 -1.68 -14.02
CA ASP A 244 -4.89 -1.65 -15.48
C ASP A 244 -5.77 -0.61 -16.18
N THR A 245 -7.06 -0.55 -15.85
CA THR A 245 -8.00 0.43 -16.43
C THR A 245 -7.56 1.86 -16.13
N ARG A 246 -6.99 2.09 -14.95
CA ARG A 246 -6.45 3.40 -14.58
C ARG A 246 -5.19 3.70 -15.40
N LEU A 247 -4.22 2.78 -15.41
CA LEU A 247 -2.98 2.87 -16.19
C LEU A 247 -3.24 3.12 -17.68
N SER A 248 -4.23 2.43 -18.24
CA SER A 248 -4.63 2.50 -19.64
C SER A 248 -5.69 3.57 -19.93
N GLY A 249 -6.13 4.33 -18.93
CA GLY A 249 -7.19 5.34 -19.04
C GLY A 249 -6.76 6.71 -18.51
N ASP A 250 -7.22 7.06 -17.31
CA ASP A 250 -7.11 8.42 -16.73
C ASP A 250 -5.69 8.94 -16.60
N ILE A 251 -4.70 8.06 -16.52
CA ILE A 251 -3.28 8.42 -16.40
C ILE A 251 -2.48 8.15 -17.67
N LEU A 252 -3.13 7.90 -18.82
CA LEU A 252 -2.45 7.78 -20.12
C LEU A 252 -1.57 9.00 -20.44
N ARG A 253 -2.00 10.21 -20.05
CA ARG A 253 -1.18 11.43 -20.19
C ARG A 253 0.12 11.41 -19.38
N TYR A 254 0.29 10.43 -18.51
CA TYR A 254 1.46 10.21 -17.67
C TYR A 254 2.17 8.88 -17.97
N SER A 255 1.74 8.13 -18.99
CA SER A 255 2.27 6.81 -19.33
C SER A 255 3.76 6.84 -19.62
N ASP A 256 4.27 7.96 -20.15
CA ASP A 256 5.69 8.14 -20.47
C ASP A 256 6.62 8.06 -19.25
N PHE A 257 6.06 8.19 -18.04
CA PHE A 257 6.80 8.20 -16.77
C PHE A 257 6.55 6.96 -15.92
N ILE A 258 5.47 6.24 -16.17
CA ILE A 258 5.17 5.01 -15.45
C ILE A 258 5.92 3.88 -16.14
N PRO A 259 6.68 3.07 -15.40
CA PRO A 259 7.46 2.04 -16.06
C PRO A 259 6.60 0.99 -16.76
N ASP A 260 6.95 0.62 -18.00
CA ASP A 260 6.21 -0.35 -18.82
C ASP A 260 6.08 -1.71 -18.13
N THR A 261 7.11 -2.06 -17.35
CA THR A 261 7.13 -3.27 -16.54
C THR A 261 5.98 -3.32 -15.53
N TRP A 262 5.54 -2.17 -15.00
CA TRP A 262 4.40 -2.12 -14.07
C TRP A 262 3.10 -2.48 -14.77
N LEU A 263 2.84 -1.87 -15.94
CA LEU A 263 1.65 -2.13 -16.75
C LEU A 263 1.59 -3.62 -17.15
N THR A 264 2.68 -4.13 -17.72
CA THR A 264 2.76 -5.53 -18.15
C THR A 264 2.56 -6.48 -16.96
N LEU A 265 3.18 -6.21 -15.81
CA LEU A 265 3.02 -7.05 -14.62
C LEU A 265 1.59 -7.01 -14.06
N VAL A 266 0.93 -5.85 -14.06
CA VAL A 266 -0.48 -5.74 -13.63
C VAL A 266 -1.38 -6.56 -14.55
N GLN A 267 -1.23 -6.44 -15.87
CA GLN A 267 -2.00 -7.21 -16.85
C GLN A 267 -1.72 -8.72 -16.76
N LEU A 268 -0.46 -9.10 -16.52
CA LEU A 268 -0.06 -10.47 -16.25
C LEU A 268 -0.76 -10.99 -15.00
N LYS A 269 -0.76 -10.24 -13.89
CA LYS A 269 -1.41 -10.64 -12.64
C LYS A 269 -2.94 -10.73 -12.78
N THR A 270 -3.57 -9.82 -13.53
CA THR A 270 -4.99 -9.93 -13.88
C THR A 270 -5.28 -11.30 -14.52
N ASN A 271 -4.55 -11.66 -15.59
CA ASN A 271 -4.74 -12.93 -16.29
C ASN A 271 -4.36 -14.15 -15.42
N TYR A 272 -3.31 -14.04 -14.62
CA TYR A 272 -2.89 -15.08 -13.69
C TYR A 272 -4.00 -15.43 -12.68
N PHE A 273 -4.55 -14.45 -11.98
CA PHE A 273 -5.61 -14.69 -10.99
C PHE A 273 -6.93 -15.11 -11.65
N LYS A 274 -7.25 -14.55 -12.82
CA LYS A 274 -8.39 -14.96 -13.65
C LYS A 274 -8.30 -16.44 -14.04
N GLY A 275 -7.10 -16.89 -14.44
CA GLY A 275 -6.80 -18.28 -14.76
C GLY A 275 -6.88 -19.20 -13.54
N LEU A 276 -6.36 -18.77 -12.39
CA LEU A 276 -6.49 -19.52 -11.13
C LEU A 276 -7.96 -19.74 -10.73
N ALA A 277 -8.81 -18.73 -10.91
CA ALA A 277 -10.23 -18.82 -10.61
C ALA A 277 -10.93 -19.92 -11.43
N ARG A 278 -10.68 -19.91 -12.75
CA ARG A 278 -11.22 -20.90 -13.70
C ARG A 278 -10.67 -22.30 -13.47
N LEU A 279 -9.38 -22.42 -13.17
CA LEU A 279 -8.74 -23.68 -12.87
C LEU A 279 -9.30 -24.30 -11.57
N ALA A 280 -9.53 -23.49 -10.53
CA ALA A 280 -10.14 -23.97 -9.28
C ALA A 280 -11.57 -24.48 -9.52
N LEU A 281 -12.36 -23.76 -10.33
CA LEU A 281 -13.70 -24.16 -10.71
C LEU A 281 -13.74 -25.48 -11.50
N ALA A 282 -12.81 -25.66 -12.46
CA ALA A 282 -12.69 -26.90 -13.22
C ALA A 282 -12.30 -28.08 -12.32
N ASN A 283 -11.32 -27.90 -11.42
CA ASN A 283 -10.92 -28.94 -10.47
C ASN A 283 -12.05 -29.34 -9.51
N PHE A 284 -12.86 -28.38 -9.05
CA PHE A 284 -14.04 -28.68 -8.23
C PHE A 284 -14.98 -29.66 -8.94
N MET A 285 -15.31 -29.40 -10.20
CA MET A 285 -16.23 -30.25 -10.95
C MET A 285 -15.65 -31.65 -11.18
N VAL A 286 -14.37 -31.76 -11.53
CA VAL A 286 -13.71 -33.05 -11.76
C VAL A 286 -13.62 -33.86 -10.47
N ASP A 287 -13.18 -33.25 -9.37
CA ASP A 287 -13.06 -33.95 -8.09
C ASP A 287 -14.44 -34.33 -7.52
N ALA A 288 -15.48 -33.49 -7.71
CA ALA A 288 -16.84 -33.82 -7.31
C ALA A 288 -17.43 -34.99 -8.10
N LEU A 289 -17.13 -35.07 -9.41
CA LEU A 289 -17.48 -36.23 -10.24
C LEU A 289 -16.78 -37.50 -9.73
N ALA A 290 -15.50 -37.41 -9.37
CA ALA A 290 -14.70 -38.54 -8.88
C ALA A 290 -15.18 -39.10 -7.53
N LEU A 291 -15.69 -38.27 -6.62
CA LEU A 291 -16.20 -38.73 -5.31
C LEU A 291 -17.42 -39.65 -5.42
N SER A 292 -18.17 -39.59 -6.51
CA SER A 292 -19.54 -40.11 -6.57
C SER A 292 -19.69 -41.48 -7.24
N GLY A 293 -18.61 -42.06 -7.79
CA GLY A 293 -18.60 -43.40 -8.37
C GLY A 293 -19.59 -43.60 -9.53
N THR A 294 -20.84 -43.99 -9.21
CA THR A 294 -21.90 -44.37 -10.16
C THR A 294 -23.11 -43.43 -10.19
N ALA A 295 -23.34 -42.59 -9.17
CA ALA A 295 -24.47 -41.66 -9.11
C ALA A 295 -24.03 -40.29 -8.56
N VAL A 296 -23.48 -39.46 -9.45
CA VAL A 296 -23.15 -38.06 -9.15
C VAL A 296 -24.42 -37.34 -8.72
N PRO A 297 -24.50 -36.72 -7.53
CA PRO A 297 -25.58 -35.80 -7.20
C PRO A 297 -25.34 -34.49 -7.95
N VAL A 298 -25.50 -34.50 -9.28
CA VAL A 298 -25.28 -33.35 -10.17
C VAL A 298 -26.06 -32.14 -9.66
N ALA A 299 -27.26 -32.36 -9.12
CA ALA A 299 -28.07 -31.33 -8.49
C ALA A 299 -27.39 -30.62 -7.30
N GLU A 300 -26.64 -31.35 -6.47
CA GLU A 300 -25.89 -30.77 -5.34
C GLU A 300 -24.70 -29.95 -5.86
N VAL A 301 -23.93 -30.49 -6.81
CA VAL A 301 -22.81 -29.78 -7.44
C VAL A 301 -23.29 -28.50 -8.12
N VAL A 302 -24.39 -28.57 -8.87
CA VAL A 302 -25.02 -27.44 -9.55
C VAL A 302 -25.53 -26.39 -8.56
N THR A 303 -26.06 -26.82 -7.41
CA THR A 303 -26.45 -25.90 -6.34
C THR A 303 -25.24 -25.09 -5.88
N ARG A 304 -24.12 -25.75 -5.59
CA ARG A 304 -22.87 -25.08 -5.20
C ARG A 304 -22.30 -24.17 -6.29
N LEU A 305 -22.32 -24.59 -7.55
CA LEU A 305 -21.91 -23.76 -8.68
C LEU A 305 -22.79 -22.51 -8.83
N THR A 306 -24.10 -22.63 -8.60
CA THR A 306 -25.05 -21.51 -8.71
C THR A 306 -24.77 -20.43 -7.66
N GLU A 307 -24.24 -20.78 -6.48
CA GLU A 307 -23.85 -19.81 -5.45
C GLU A 307 -22.67 -18.92 -5.91
N VAL A 308 -21.84 -19.44 -6.81
CA VAL A 308 -20.56 -18.84 -7.23
C VAL A 308 -20.61 -18.20 -8.62
N LEU A 309 -21.44 -18.67 -9.54
CA LEU A 309 -21.53 -18.10 -10.89
C LEU A 309 -22.48 -16.88 -10.97
N LEU A 310 -22.19 -15.94 -11.88
CA LEU A 310 -22.91 -14.66 -11.99
C LEU A 310 -24.30 -14.76 -12.67
N ALA A 311 -24.55 -15.76 -13.51
CA ALA A 311 -25.75 -15.79 -14.34
C ALA A 311 -26.88 -16.64 -13.72
N ARG A 312 -28.06 -16.02 -13.57
CA ARG A 312 -29.35 -16.66 -13.23
C ARG A 312 -29.97 -17.41 -14.42
N ASN A 313 -29.54 -17.09 -15.66
CA ASN A 313 -30.08 -17.62 -16.92
C ASN A 313 -29.07 -18.43 -17.75
N SER A 314 -27.88 -18.72 -17.23
CA SER A 314 -26.95 -19.62 -17.93
C SER A 314 -27.42 -21.07 -17.85
N ARG A 315 -27.20 -21.81 -18.94
CA ARG A 315 -27.47 -23.25 -18.97
C ARG A 315 -26.72 -23.91 -17.81
N LYS A 316 -27.45 -24.62 -16.96
CA LYS A 316 -26.85 -25.39 -15.87
C LYS A 316 -26.60 -26.81 -16.35
N PRO A 317 -25.52 -27.48 -15.93
CA PRO A 317 -25.37 -28.90 -16.22
C PRO A 317 -26.49 -29.68 -15.55
N THR A 318 -27.15 -30.55 -16.32
CA THR A 318 -28.22 -31.43 -15.84
C THR A 318 -27.75 -32.87 -15.73
N THR A 319 -26.71 -33.24 -16.48
CA THR A 319 -26.10 -34.57 -16.47
C THR A 319 -24.64 -34.51 -16.07
N SER A 320 -24.08 -35.66 -15.67
CA SER A 320 -22.65 -35.79 -15.40
C SER A 320 -21.79 -35.52 -16.63
N GLY A 321 -22.27 -35.90 -17.83
CA GLY A 321 -21.62 -35.59 -19.11
C GLY A 321 -21.57 -34.10 -19.40
N GLU A 322 -22.66 -33.36 -19.15
CA GLU A 322 -22.67 -31.90 -19.27
C GLU A 322 -21.74 -31.27 -18.22
N LEU A 323 -21.72 -31.75 -16.98
CA LEU A 323 -20.82 -31.26 -15.94
C LEU A 323 -19.34 -31.45 -16.32
N ARG A 324 -18.97 -32.59 -16.94
CA ARG A 324 -17.64 -32.80 -17.53
C ARG A 324 -17.35 -31.78 -18.63
N ALA A 325 -18.31 -31.51 -19.51
CA ALA A 325 -18.12 -30.52 -20.57
C ALA A 325 -17.89 -29.10 -20.01
N PHE A 326 -18.62 -28.70 -18.96
CA PHE A 326 -18.36 -27.44 -18.25
C PHE A 326 -16.96 -27.42 -17.62
N ALA A 327 -16.55 -28.49 -16.95
CA ALA A 327 -15.22 -28.58 -16.36
C ALA A 327 -14.12 -28.40 -17.42
N ARG A 328 -14.28 -29.05 -18.59
CA ARG A 328 -13.35 -28.94 -19.71
C ARG A 328 -13.32 -27.53 -20.31
N LEU A 329 -14.46 -26.86 -20.38
CA LEU A 329 -14.58 -25.47 -20.84
C LEU A 329 -13.80 -24.53 -19.91
N TYR A 330 -14.03 -24.57 -18.60
CA TYR A 330 -13.29 -23.71 -17.67
C TYR A 330 -11.80 -24.06 -17.61
N ALA A 331 -11.41 -25.33 -17.81
CA ALA A 331 -10.00 -25.69 -17.98
C ALA A 331 -9.38 -25.02 -19.24
N ALA A 332 -10.11 -24.98 -20.36
CA ALA A 332 -9.68 -24.28 -21.56
C ALA A 332 -9.59 -22.76 -21.37
N GLU A 333 -10.54 -22.14 -20.66
CA GLU A 333 -10.46 -20.71 -20.34
C GLU A 333 -9.26 -20.40 -19.43
N ALA A 334 -8.98 -21.26 -18.44
CA ALA A 334 -7.80 -21.14 -17.60
C ALA A 334 -6.51 -21.22 -18.43
N MET A 335 -6.43 -22.15 -19.38
CA MET A 335 -5.30 -22.25 -20.31
C MET A 335 -5.10 -20.94 -21.08
N SER A 336 -6.17 -20.41 -21.68
CA SER A 336 -6.10 -19.16 -22.45
C SER A 336 -5.65 -17.97 -21.60
N CYS A 337 -6.10 -17.87 -20.35
CA CYS A 337 -5.62 -16.84 -19.42
C CYS A 337 -4.12 -16.99 -19.13
N PHE A 338 -3.63 -18.22 -18.89
CA PHE A 338 -2.21 -18.44 -18.66
C PHE A 338 -1.35 -18.22 -19.91
N GLU A 339 -1.84 -18.57 -21.10
CA GLU A 339 -1.19 -18.27 -22.38
C GLU A 339 -1.02 -16.77 -22.59
N GLU A 340 -2.06 -15.99 -22.28
CA GLU A 340 -1.99 -14.54 -22.36
C GLU A 340 -1.00 -13.96 -21.35
N ALA A 341 -0.98 -14.46 -20.11
CA ALA A 341 0.02 -14.07 -19.12
C ALA A 341 1.45 -14.41 -19.56
N ILE A 342 1.67 -15.57 -20.19
CA ILE A 342 2.97 -15.97 -20.75
C ILE A 342 3.35 -15.05 -21.91
N ARG A 343 2.40 -14.71 -22.79
CA ARG A 343 2.61 -13.79 -23.91
C ARG A 343 3.05 -12.42 -23.40
N LEU A 344 2.33 -11.84 -22.43
CA LEU A 344 2.67 -10.56 -21.81
C LEU A 344 4.07 -10.60 -21.17
N MET A 345 4.37 -11.65 -20.40
CA MET A 345 5.70 -11.85 -19.83
C MET A 345 6.79 -11.89 -20.90
N SER A 346 6.55 -12.57 -22.02
CA SER A 346 7.54 -12.71 -23.12
C SER A 346 7.82 -11.42 -23.88
N LEU A 347 6.88 -10.46 -23.85
CA LEU A 347 7.03 -9.16 -24.49
C LEU A 347 7.84 -8.18 -23.66
N ASN A 348 7.93 -8.37 -22.34
CA ASN A 348 8.71 -7.52 -21.46
C ASN A 348 10.00 -8.22 -21.04
N LYS A 349 11.14 -7.72 -21.52
CA LYS A 349 12.46 -8.33 -21.30
C LYS A 349 12.79 -8.56 -19.82
N LYS A 350 12.46 -7.59 -18.96
CA LYS A 350 12.75 -7.68 -17.52
C LYS A 350 11.95 -8.79 -16.86
N LEU A 351 10.67 -8.96 -17.25
CA LEU A 351 9.84 -10.05 -16.75
C LEU A 351 10.23 -11.41 -17.32
N SER A 352 10.66 -11.48 -18.59
CA SER A 352 11.09 -12.74 -19.22
C SER A 352 12.37 -13.31 -18.60
N ASP A 353 13.25 -12.44 -18.09
CA ASP A 353 14.49 -12.84 -17.43
C ASP A 353 14.24 -13.45 -16.03
N LEU A 354 13.06 -13.21 -15.44
CA LEU A 354 12.66 -13.77 -14.14
C LEU A 354 12.18 -15.22 -14.29
N ALA A 355 13.05 -16.17 -13.94
CA ALA A 355 12.74 -17.61 -14.01
C ALA A 355 11.46 -18.00 -13.27
N VAL A 356 11.13 -17.35 -12.15
CA VAL A 356 9.90 -17.63 -11.39
C VAL A 356 8.63 -17.34 -12.19
N CYS A 357 8.61 -16.29 -13.00
CA CYS A 357 7.46 -15.93 -13.83
C CYS A 357 7.21 -17.04 -14.84
N SER A 358 8.25 -17.41 -15.59
CA SER A 358 8.16 -18.47 -16.59
C SER A 358 7.80 -19.81 -15.96
N ASN A 359 8.49 -20.23 -14.89
CA ASN A 359 8.24 -21.51 -14.21
C ASN A 359 6.83 -21.59 -13.62
N THR A 360 6.35 -20.53 -12.99
CA THR A 360 5.02 -20.51 -12.36
C THR A 360 3.92 -20.58 -13.40
N LEU A 361 4.01 -19.74 -14.44
CA LEU A 361 2.99 -19.68 -15.49
C LEU A 361 2.96 -20.96 -16.34
N ASN A 362 4.12 -21.47 -16.77
CA ASN A 362 4.20 -22.71 -17.55
C ASN A 362 3.70 -23.92 -16.75
N ARG A 363 3.98 -23.99 -15.44
CA ARG A 363 3.45 -25.05 -14.58
C ARG A 363 1.93 -25.00 -14.48
N LEU A 364 1.34 -23.81 -14.31
CA LEU A 364 -0.12 -23.66 -14.22
C LEU A 364 -0.81 -23.91 -15.57
N HIS A 365 -0.23 -23.42 -16.66
CA HIS A 365 -0.68 -23.74 -18.02
C HIS A 365 -0.66 -25.24 -18.28
N SER A 366 0.45 -25.92 -17.95
CA SER A 366 0.57 -27.38 -18.08
C SER A 366 -0.49 -28.12 -17.27
N LYS A 367 -0.74 -27.69 -16.02
CA LYS A 367 -1.82 -28.27 -15.19
C LYS A 367 -3.20 -28.10 -15.82
N ALA A 368 -3.52 -26.91 -16.32
CA ALA A 368 -4.80 -26.64 -16.97
C ALA A 368 -4.94 -27.46 -18.27
N ARG A 369 -3.85 -27.60 -19.03
CA ARG A 369 -3.78 -28.41 -20.25
C ARG A 369 -3.99 -29.89 -19.98
N THR A 370 -3.30 -30.46 -19.00
CA THR A 370 -3.49 -31.86 -18.60
C THR A 370 -4.94 -32.10 -18.17
N LEU A 371 -5.49 -31.25 -17.30
CA LEU A 371 -6.89 -31.34 -16.88
C LEU A 371 -7.86 -31.28 -18.07
N HIS A 372 -7.63 -30.38 -19.03
CA HIS A 372 -8.46 -30.28 -20.23
C HIS A 372 -8.40 -31.54 -21.10
N MET A 373 -7.20 -32.13 -21.27
CA MET A 373 -7.01 -33.32 -22.11
C MET A 373 -7.58 -34.58 -21.47
N ASP A 374 -7.47 -34.71 -20.15
CA ASP A 374 -7.95 -35.89 -19.41
C ASP A 374 -9.49 -35.99 -19.36
N ILE A 375 -10.21 -34.89 -19.61
CA ILE A 375 -11.69 -34.89 -19.59
C ILE A 375 -12.25 -35.37 -20.93
N GLU A 376 -12.73 -36.60 -21.00
CA GLU A 376 -13.43 -37.12 -22.18
C GLU A 376 -14.84 -36.52 -22.34
N LEU A 377 -15.17 -36.07 -23.55
CA LEU A 377 -16.47 -35.49 -23.90
C LEU A 377 -17.39 -36.54 -24.51
N GLU A 378 -18.61 -36.64 -24.00
CA GLU A 378 -19.67 -37.39 -24.66
C GLU A 378 -20.24 -36.60 -25.85
N PRO A 379 -20.64 -37.25 -26.97
CA PRO A 379 -21.18 -36.57 -28.15
C PRO A 379 -22.37 -35.65 -27.82
N SER A 380 -23.22 -36.07 -26.88
CA SER A 380 -24.39 -35.32 -26.39
C SER A 380 -24.05 -34.03 -25.65
N ALA A 381 -22.83 -33.92 -25.10
CA ALA A 381 -22.39 -32.79 -24.27
C ALA A 381 -21.49 -31.79 -25.03
N GLN A 382 -21.15 -32.05 -26.30
CA GLN A 382 -20.27 -31.17 -27.09
C GLN A 382 -20.82 -29.75 -27.26
N LEU A 383 -22.15 -29.58 -27.35
CA LEU A 383 -22.78 -28.26 -27.50
C LEU A 383 -22.67 -27.37 -26.25
N VAL A 384 -22.27 -27.93 -25.10
CA VAL A 384 -22.11 -27.19 -23.83
C VAL A 384 -20.85 -26.31 -23.84
N SER A 385 -19.86 -26.61 -24.70
CA SER A 385 -18.57 -25.93 -24.75
C SER A 385 -18.61 -24.44 -25.11
N PHE A 386 -19.79 -23.88 -25.38
CA PHE A 386 -19.97 -22.47 -25.77
C PHE A 386 -20.65 -21.61 -24.70
N TYR A 387 -21.05 -22.21 -23.57
CA TYR A 387 -21.84 -21.54 -22.54
C TYR A 387 -21.06 -21.40 -21.23
N SER A 388 -20.07 -20.51 -21.14
CA SER A 388 -19.44 -20.19 -19.85
C SER A 388 -20.17 -19.06 -19.12
N SER A 389 -19.99 -19.01 -17.79
CA SER A 389 -20.51 -17.95 -16.94
C SER A 389 -19.37 -17.32 -16.16
N GLY A 390 -19.43 -16.00 -15.95
CA GLY A 390 -18.50 -15.32 -15.06
C GLY A 390 -18.61 -15.83 -13.63
N ILE A 391 -17.51 -15.75 -12.89
CA ILE A 391 -17.42 -16.09 -11.47
C ILE A 391 -17.77 -14.84 -10.66
N ARG A 392 -18.53 -14.99 -9.57
CA ARG A 392 -18.82 -13.90 -8.64
C ARG A 392 -17.57 -13.63 -7.82
N ALA A 393 -16.92 -12.50 -8.07
CA ALA A 393 -15.84 -11.98 -7.25
C ALA A 393 -16.29 -11.82 -5.79
N ARG A 394 -15.63 -12.54 -4.88
CA ARG A 394 -15.86 -12.43 -3.43
C ARG A 394 -14.60 -12.81 -2.68
N ILE A 395 -14.27 -12.02 -1.66
CA ILE A 395 -13.19 -12.32 -0.71
C ILE A 395 -13.74 -12.45 0.70
N GLY A 396 -13.16 -13.35 1.50
CA GLY A 396 -13.63 -13.65 2.86
C GLY A 396 -13.47 -12.47 3.83
N ARG A 397 -12.42 -11.67 3.66
CA ARG A 397 -12.10 -10.51 4.50
C ARG A 397 -11.78 -9.30 3.63
N ALA A 398 -12.53 -8.22 3.80
CA ALA A 398 -12.16 -6.93 3.25
C ALA A 398 -10.96 -6.37 4.02
N LEU A 399 -9.97 -5.88 3.29
CA LEU A 399 -8.81 -5.19 3.84
C LEU A 399 -9.08 -3.68 3.92
N SER A 400 -8.52 -3.04 4.94
CA SER A 400 -8.54 -1.58 5.13
C SER A 400 -7.11 -1.04 5.22
N PRO A 401 -6.86 0.19 4.75
CA PRO A 401 -5.55 0.84 4.91
C PRO A 401 -5.21 1.04 6.40
N ASP A 402 -3.93 0.94 6.78
CA ASP A 402 -3.42 1.35 8.10
C ASP A 402 -2.84 2.76 7.95
N GLU A 403 -3.65 3.77 8.29
CA GLU A 403 -3.23 5.18 8.18
C GLU A 403 -2.04 5.50 9.10
N PRO A 404 -1.19 6.47 8.72
CA PRO A 404 -0.07 6.90 9.56
C PRO A 404 -0.54 7.40 10.94
N ASN A 405 -0.25 6.61 11.98
CA ASN A 405 -0.55 6.99 13.36
C ASN A 405 0.68 7.66 14.02
N PHE A 406 0.71 8.98 13.97
CA PHE A 406 1.77 9.82 14.53
C PHE A 406 1.95 9.67 16.04
N HIS A 407 0.92 9.24 16.79
CA HIS A 407 1.00 9.03 18.24
C HIS A 407 1.83 7.80 18.63
N ARG A 408 2.09 6.87 17.70
CA ARG A 408 2.95 5.70 17.96
C ARG A 408 4.42 6.06 18.14
N HIS A 409 4.82 7.27 17.74
CA HIS A 409 6.21 7.75 17.77
C HIS A 409 6.29 9.15 18.39
N PRO A 410 5.90 9.33 19.68
CA PRO A 410 5.89 10.65 20.31
C PRO A 410 7.31 11.23 20.37
N VAL A 411 7.41 12.54 20.20
CA VAL A 411 8.68 13.28 20.27
C VAL A 411 8.56 14.45 21.22
N GLN A 412 9.68 14.83 21.83
CA GLN A 412 9.75 16.05 22.63
C GLN A 412 10.02 17.25 21.72
N ASP A 413 9.30 18.35 21.89
CA ASP A 413 9.52 19.55 21.09
C ASP A 413 10.87 20.21 21.42
N LEU A 414 11.78 20.19 20.46
CA LEU A 414 13.13 20.77 20.56
C LEU A 414 13.08 22.28 20.88
N PHE A 415 12.02 22.97 20.45
CA PHE A 415 11.85 24.41 20.61
C PHE A 415 10.70 24.73 21.57
N THR A 416 10.46 23.85 22.56
CA THR A 416 9.37 24.02 23.53
C THR A 416 9.37 25.41 24.16
N ALA A 417 10.56 25.93 24.53
CA ALA A 417 10.75 27.20 25.22
C ALA A 417 10.30 28.45 24.43
N LEU A 418 10.27 28.39 23.08
CA LEU A 418 9.80 29.51 22.26
C LEU A 418 8.26 29.68 22.33
N GLY A 419 7.53 28.59 22.55
CA GLY A 419 6.07 28.59 22.53
C GLY A 419 5.47 28.80 21.12
N PRO A 420 4.21 28.37 20.86
CA PRO A 420 3.61 28.46 19.53
C PRO A 420 3.33 29.91 19.11
N ILE A 421 3.61 30.25 17.85
CA ILE A 421 3.38 31.58 17.27
C ILE A 421 1.91 32.02 17.41
N GLY A 422 0.95 31.09 17.35
CA GLY A 422 -0.48 31.40 17.51
C GLY A 422 -0.82 32.04 18.86
N PHE A 423 0.00 31.80 19.88
CA PHE A 423 -0.12 32.40 21.20
C PHE A 423 0.95 33.46 21.41
N PHE A 424 2.23 33.10 21.29
CA PHE A 424 3.38 33.98 21.49
C PHE A 424 3.70 34.75 20.22
N ASN A 425 2.87 35.75 19.92
CA ASN A 425 3.01 36.58 18.73
C ASN A 425 3.44 38.00 19.09
N SER A 426 4.67 38.38 18.72
CA SER A 426 5.17 39.76 18.86
C SER A 426 4.28 40.83 18.23
N ARG A 427 3.46 40.45 17.22
CA ARG A 427 2.51 41.36 16.55
C ARG A 427 1.25 41.67 17.35
N ASN A 428 0.93 40.92 18.40
CA ASN A 428 -0.26 41.18 19.23
C ASN A 428 -0.10 42.44 20.12
N ALA A 429 0.82 43.36 19.76
CA ALA A 429 1.16 44.57 20.51
C ALA A 429 1.50 44.28 21.98
N TRP A 430 2.24 43.20 22.21
CA TRP A 430 2.72 42.86 23.54
C TRP A 430 3.81 43.87 23.94
N SER A 431 3.84 44.25 25.22
CA SER A 431 4.96 45.03 25.72
C SER A 431 6.27 44.26 25.46
N GLN A 432 7.39 44.97 25.28
CA GLN A 432 8.71 44.34 25.26
C GLN A 432 8.84 43.34 26.43
N PRO A 433 9.58 42.22 26.25
CA PRO A 433 9.86 41.31 27.36
C PRO A 433 10.38 42.09 28.57
N ARG A 434 9.73 41.88 29.72
CA ARG A 434 10.06 42.55 30.98
C ARG A 434 10.20 41.50 32.06
N GLU A 435 11.19 41.68 32.91
CA GLU A 435 11.27 40.91 34.15
C GLU A 435 10.15 41.39 35.08
N ILE A 436 9.22 40.49 35.41
CA ILE A 436 8.14 40.78 36.36
C ILE A 436 8.48 40.08 37.66
N ARG A 437 8.66 40.86 38.73
CA ARG A 437 8.72 40.31 40.10
C ARG A 437 7.31 40.22 40.64
N LEU A 438 6.84 38.99 40.82
CA LEU A 438 5.55 38.73 41.45
C LEU A 438 5.74 38.70 42.96
N HIS A 439 4.91 39.47 43.67
CA HIS A 439 4.84 39.43 45.12
C HIS A 439 3.57 38.68 45.52
N ARG A 440 3.69 37.73 46.46
CA ARG A 440 2.52 37.08 47.06
C ARG A 440 1.81 38.10 47.93
N GLY A 441 0.51 38.31 47.73
CA GLY A 441 -0.27 39.21 48.59
C GLY A 441 -0.36 38.65 50.02
N GLU A 442 -0.28 39.49 51.05
CA GLU A 442 -0.56 39.04 52.42
C GLU A 442 -2.00 38.55 52.48
N GLY A 443 -2.18 37.23 52.70
CA GLY A 443 -3.52 36.68 52.91
C GLY A 443 -4.03 37.12 54.28
N ASP A 444 -5.27 37.60 54.35
CA ASP A 444 -6.01 37.75 55.61
C ASP A 444 -6.11 36.38 56.30
N GLY A 445 -5.14 36.04 57.15
CA GLY A 445 -5.15 34.83 57.97
C GLY A 445 -3.95 33.88 57.88
N GLY A 446 -2.71 34.38 57.80
CA GLY A 446 -1.50 33.60 58.15
C GLY A 446 -1.13 32.43 57.21
N GLY A 447 -1.82 32.28 56.09
CA GLY A 447 -1.45 31.36 55.01
C GLY A 447 -0.48 31.99 54.01
N SER A 448 0.31 31.17 53.30
CA SER A 448 1.18 31.66 52.23
C SER A 448 0.36 32.37 51.16
N GLY A 449 0.60 33.66 50.96
CA GLY A 449 -0.11 34.51 50.01
C GLY A 449 -0.26 33.94 48.60
N SER A 450 -1.39 34.23 47.95
CA SER A 450 -1.63 33.91 46.53
C SER A 450 -1.08 35.01 45.61
N PHE A 451 -0.78 34.67 44.36
CA PHE A 451 -0.41 35.64 43.31
C PHE A 451 -1.63 36.29 42.64
N GLY A 452 -2.85 35.91 43.02
CA GLY A 452 -4.08 36.54 42.51
C GLY A 452 -4.48 36.08 41.11
N PHE A 453 -3.93 34.97 40.62
CA PHE A 453 -4.35 34.33 39.38
C PHE A 453 -4.17 32.81 39.48
N SER A 454 -4.87 32.07 38.62
CA SER A 454 -4.72 30.63 38.49
C SER A 454 -4.20 30.27 37.10
N LEU A 455 -3.39 29.21 37.04
CA LEU A 455 -2.93 28.61 35.79
C LEU A 455 -3.68 27.29 35.63
N ALA A 456 -4.52 27.18 34.59
CA ALA A 456 -5.29 25.98 34.31
C ALA A 456 -4.96 25.44 32.90
N GLY A 457 -4.60 24.16 32.80
CA GLY A 457 -4.30 23.49 31.54
C GLY A 457 -2.82 23.17 31.31
N GLU A 458 -2.51 22.61 30.14
CA GLU A 458 -1.15 22.31 29.70
C GLU A 458 -0.53 23.50 28.96
N ALA A 459 0.80 23.66 29.06
CA ALA A 459 1.50 24.81 28.47
C ALA A 459 1.35 24.88 26.94
N PRO A 460 1.11 26.08 26.36
CA PRO A 460 0.99 27.37 27.03
C PRO A 460 -0.36 27.58 27.72
N VAL A 461 -0.30 28.10 28.94
CA VAL A 461 -1.47 28.35 29.79
C VAL A 461 -1.89 29.81 29.67
N THR A 462 -3.17 30.05 29.41
CA THR A 462 -3.76 31.38 29.55
C THR A 462 -3.95 31.69 31.03
N VAL A 463 -3.41 32.80 31.49
CA VAL A 463 -3.60 33.26 32.88
C VAL A 463 -5.06 33.67 33.05
N ALA A 464 -5.80 32.96 33.91
CA ALA A 464 -7.15 33.34 34.30
C ALA A 464 -7.10 34.04 35.67
N SER A 465 -7.65 35.25 35.73
CA SER A 465 -7.85 36.00 36.98
C SER A 465 -9.01 35.43 37.77
#